data_AF-A0A6B3I4L6-F1
#
_entry.id   AF-A0A6B3I4L6-F1
#
_cell.length_a   1.000
_cell.length_b   1.000
_cell.length_c   1.000
_cell.angle_alpha   90.00
_cell.angle_beta   90.00
_cell.angle_gamma   90.00
#
_symmetry.space_group_name_H-M   'P 1'
#
loop_
_entity.id
_entity.type
_entity.pdbx_description
1 polymer ?
#
loop_
_entity_poly.entity_id
_entity_poly.type
_entity_poly.pdbx_seq_one_letter_code
_entity_poly.pdbx_strand_id
1 'polypeptide(L)' 'MESLRIIDTWPVPTAAAAVVRADGTVLGTHGPTAHRFPLASVTKPLAA' A
#
# COMPACT_ATOMS: atom_id res chain seq x y z
N MET A 1 13.22 -0.75 -3.11
CA MET A 1 13.05 0.19 -1.99
C MET A 1 13.05 -0.63 -0.70
N GLU A 2 14.18 -0.72 -0.01
CA GLU A 2 14.37 -1.69 1.08
C GLU A 2 13.38 -1.46 2.24
N SER A 3 13.03 -0.20 2.51
CA SER A 3 12.09 0.16 3.56
C SER A 3 10.72 -0.51 3.44
N LEU A 4 10.24 -0.82 2.23
CA LEU A 4 8.94 -1.45 2.03
C LEU A 4 8.94 -2.97 2.31
N ARG A 5 10.11 -3.63 2.33
CA ARG A 5 10.20 -5.07 2.61
C ARG A 5 9.84 -5.44 4.05
N ILE A 6 9.81 -4.47 4.96
CA ILE A 6 9.41 -4.69 6.36
C ILE A 6 8.01 -5.30 6.48
N ILE A 7 7.12 -5.08 5.49
CA ILE A 7 5.76 -5.62 5.53
C ILE A 7 5.74 -7.15 5.35
N ASP A 8 6.83 -7.77 4.86
CA ASP A 8 6.95 -9.24 4.77
C ASP A 8 7.02 -9.90 6.15
N THR A 9 7.37 -9.15 7.20
CA THR A 9 7.45 -9.69 8.57
C THR A 9 6.15 -9.50 9.35
N TRP A 10 5.13 -8.89 8.75
CA TRP A 10 3.87 -8.65 9.44
C TRP A 10 3.09 -9.95 9.59
N PRO A 11 2.48 -10.22 10.75
CA PRO A 11 1.72 -11.45 10.98
C PRO A 11 0.33 -11.36 10.34
N VAL A 12 0.27 -11.11 9.03
CA VAL A 12 -0.97 -10.98 8.25
C VAL A 12 -0.89 -11.80 6.96
N PRO A 13 -2.01 -12.33 6.45
CA PRO A 13 -1.99 -13.14 5.23
C PRO A 13 -1.57 -12.39 3.95
N THR A 14 -1.92 -11.10 3.84
CA THR A 14 -1.64 -10.29 2.65
C THR A 14 -1.39 -8.83 3.04
N ALA A 15 -0.28 -8.26 2.58
CA ALA A 15 0.04 -6.84 2.72
C ALA A 15 0.62 -6.29 1.40
N ALA A 16 0.29 -5.04 1.06
CA ALA A 16 0.88 -4.32 -0.04
C ALA A 16 1.10 -2.85 0.35
N ALA A 17 2.17 -2.24 -0.14
CA ALA A 17 2.52 -0.84 0.14
C ALA A 17 3.16 -0.17 -1.08
N ALA A 18 3.00 1.15 -1.18
CA ALA A 18 3.62 1.98 -2.19
C ALA A 18 4.07 3.33 -1.59
N VAL A 19 5.14 3.90 -2.12
CA VAL A 19 5.53 5.30 -1.85
C VAL A 19 5.27 6.11 -3.10
N VAL A 20 4.41 7.12 -2.98
CA VAL A 20 4.03 8.01 -4.07
C VAL A 20 4.43 9.43 -3.69
N ARG A 21 5.18 10.11 -4.56
CA ARG A 21 5.55 11.51 -4.37
C ARG A 21 4.35 12.41 -4.70
N ALA A 22 4.37 13.67 -4.26
CA ALA A 22 3.27 14.61 -4.51
C ALA A 22 3.00 14.87 -6.00
N ASP A 23 4.01 14.69 -6.86
CA ASP A 23 3.90 14.77 -8.33
C ASP A 23 3.27 13.53 -8.99
N GLY A 24 2.86 12.53 -8.19
CA GLY A 24 2.28 11.26 -8.66
C GLY A 24 3.31 10.18 -9.02
N THR A 25 4.61 10.48 -8.96
CA THR A 25 5.66 9.49 -9.24
C THR A 25 5.66 8.41 -8.16
N VAL A 26 5.53 7.15 -8.58
CA VAL A 26 5.70 5.99 -7.69
C VAL A 26 7.19 5.71 -7.52
N LEU A 27 7.69 5.82 -6.29
CA LEU A 27 9.12 5.60 -5.97
C LEU A 27 9.43 4.14 -5.64
N GLY A 28 8.40 3.36 -5.33
CA GLY A 28 8.51 1.94 -5.07
C GLY A 28 7.19 1.35 -4.63
N THR A 29 7.05 0.06 -4.86
CA THR A 29 5.93 -0.77 -4.43
C THR A 29 6.45 -2.07 -3.85
N HIS A 30 5.72 -2.69 -2.93
CA HIS A 30 5.99 -4.05 -2.44
C HIS A 30 4.69 -4.77 -2.12
N GLY A 31 4.67 -6.10 -2.31
CA GLY A 31 3.47 -6.93 -2.18
C GLY A 31 2.55 -6.90 -3.43
N PRO A 32 1.41 -7.61 -3.40
CA PRO A 32 0.50 -7.76 -4.53
C PRO A 32 -0.39 -6.51 -4.70
N THR A 33 0.14 -5.47 -5.36
CA THR A 33 -0.57 -4.17 -5.54
C THR A 33 -1.86 -4.25 -6.36
N ALA A 34 -2.08 -5.33 -7.12
CA ALA A 34 -3.33 -5.59 -7.84
C ALA A 34 -4.38 -6.36 -7.01
N HIS A 35 -4.06 -6.77 -5.78
CA HIS A 35 -5.02 -7.42 -4.89
C HIS A 35 -6.09 -6.43 -4.43
N ARG A 36 -7.36 -6.82 -4.47
CA ARG A 36 -8.47 -5.98 -3.98
C ARG A 36 -8.58 -6.10 -2.46
N PHE A 37 -8.39 -4.98 -1.76
CA PHE A 37 -8.58 -4.89 -0.30
C PHE A 37 -9.92 -4.22 0.03
N PRO A 38 -10.68 -4.72 1.03
CA PRO A 38 -11.81 -3.97 1.58
C PRO A 38 -11.29 -2.73 2.33
N LEU A 39 -11.67 -1.54 1.86
CA LEU A 39 -11.10 -0.27 2.36
C LEU A 39 -11.64 0.18 3.72
N ALA A 40 -12.82 -0.30 4.12
CA ALA A 40 -13.50 0.13 5.35
C ALA A 40 -13.51 1.67 5.48
N SER A 41 -12.94 2.23 6.54
CA SER A 41 -12.89 3.67 6.76
C SER A 41 -11.89 4.42 5.85
N VAL A 42 -11.00 3.73 5.13
CA VAL A 42 -10.11 4.34 4.13
C VAL A 42 -10.90 4.85 2.90
N THR A 43 -12.18 4.48 2.77
CA THR A 43 -13.09 5.11 1.80
C THR A 43 -13.36 6.58 2.10
N LYS A 44 -13.18 7.04 3.35
CA LYS A 44 -13.49 8.43 3.76
C LYS A 44 -12.76 9.47 2.89
N PRO A 45 -11.43 9.44 2.70
CA PRO A 45 -10.74 10.34 1.77
C PRO A 45 -11.22 10.29 0.32
N LEU A 46 -11.83 9.19 -0.14
CA LEU A 46 -12.31 9.05 -1.53
C LEU A 46 -13.70 9.69 -1.73
N ALA A 47 -14.50 9.76 -0.69
CA ALA A 47 -15.87 10.28 -0.71
C ALA A 47 -16.00 11.70 -0.14
N ALA A 48 -14.89 12.28 0.32
CA ALA A 48 -14.82 13.59 0.95
C ALA A 48 -15.08 14.76 -0.02
#